data_AF-D3PCK3-F1
#
_entry.id   AF-D3PCK3-F1
#
_cell.length_a   1.000
_cell.length_b   1.000
_cell.length_c   1.000
_cell.angle_alpha   90.00
_cell.angle_beta   90.00
_cell.angle_gamma   90.00
#
_symmetry.space_group_name_H-M   'P 1'
#
loop_
_entity.id
_entity.type
_entity.pdbx_description
1 polymer ?
#
loop_
_entity_poly.entity_id
_entity_poly.type
_entity_poly.pdbx_seq_one_letter_code
_entity_poly.pdbx_strand_id
1 'polypeptide(L)' 'MDKREKIKALEQMIEVVLLRIPKEIEAMRFYKTAADKAVDENAKQLFESLAEQEKGHEAELRRILEDLKSQLSNLKKSNS' A
#
# COMPACT_ATOMS: atom_id res chain seq x y z
N MET A 1 27.63 -3.38 1.09
CA MET A 1 26.48 -3.45 2.01
C MET A 1 26.35 -4.89 2.47
N ASP A 2 26.50 -5.11 3.76
CA ASP A 2 26.51 -6.42 4.40
C ASP A 2 25.17 -7.16 4.22
N LYS A 3 25.18 -8.49 4.18
CA LYS A 3 23.96 -9.29 3.98
C LYS A 3 22.94 -9.04 5.10
N ARG A 4 23.39 -8.85 6.36
CA ARG A 4 22.49 -8.55 7.48
C ARG A 4 21.89 -7.15 7.34
N GLU A 5 22.68 -6.18 6.87
CA GLU A 5 22.17 -4.83 6.56
C GLU A 5 21.07 -4.86 5.49
N LYS A 6 21.24 -5.68 4.44
CA LYS A 6 20.21 -5.86 3.40
C LYS A 6 18.94 -6.50 3.93
N ILE A 7 19.06 -7.54 4.77
CA ILE A 7 17.91 -8.18 5.41
C ILE A 7 17.16 -7.17 6.29
N LYS A 8 17.89 -6.40 7.11
CA LYS A 8 17.30 -5.39 7.98
C LYS A 8 16.59 -4.29 7.17
N ALA A 9 17.19 -3.83 6.08
CA ALA A 9 16.57 -2.85 5.20
C ALA A 9 15.26 -3.36 4.58
N LEU A 10 15.23 -4.60 4.10
CA LEU A 10 14.01 -5.23 3.56
C LEU A 10 12.93 -5.38 4.64
N GLU A 11 13.29 -5.80 5.85
CA GLU A 11 12.36 -5.92 6.98
C GLU A 11 11.74 -4.56 7.34
N GLN A 12 12.54 -3.49 7.37
CA GLN A 12 12.07 -2.12 7.59
C GLN A 12 11.15 -1.62 6.46
N MET A 13 11.48 -1.90 5.20
CA MET A 13 10.62 -1.54 4.07
C MET A 13 9.27 -2.27 4.13
N ILE A 14 9.27 -3.55 4.47
CA ILE A 14 8.05 -4.35 4.67
C ILE A 14 7.18 -3.74 5.77
N GLU A 15 7.76 -3.35 6.89
CA GLU A 15 7.05 -2.72 8.01
C GLU A 15 6.37 -1.41 7.55
N VAL A 16 7.10 -0.54 6.85
CA VAL A 16 6.54 0.72 6.33
C VAL A 16 5.38 0.45 5.38
N VAL A 17 5.51 -0.50 4.44
CA VAL A 17 4.44 -0.84 3.50
C VAL A 17 3.21 -1.38 4.23
N LEU A 18 3.40 -2.25 5.23
CA LEU A 18 2.30 -2.79 6.04
C LEU A 18 1.55 -1.69 6.82
N LEU A 19 2.25 -0.65 7.28
CA LEU A 19 1.63 0.49 7.95
C LEU A 19 0.85 1.40 6.97
N ARG A 20 1.24 1.43 5.69
CA ARG A 20 0.61 2.29 4.66
C ARG A 20 -0.67 1.67 4.07
N ILE A 21 -0.73 0.35 3.86
CA ILE A 21 -1.93 -0.32 3.33
C ILE A 21 -3.23 0.08 4.06
N PRO A 22 -3.34 0.02 5.39
CA PRO A 22 -4.58 0.41 6.08
C PRO A 22 -4.90 1.91 5.92
N LYS A 23 -3.89 2.76 5.66
CA LYS A 23 -4.11 4.20 5.41
C LYS A 23 -4.77 4.44 4.05
N GLU A 24 -4.39 3.70 3.02
CA GLU A 24 -5.06 3.80 1.72
C GLU A 24 -6.50 3.25 1.78
N ILE A 25 -6.73 2.18 2.57
CA ILE A 25 -8.10 1.66 2.82
C ILE A 25 -8.96 2.69 3.57
N GLU A 26 -8.39 3.35 4.58
CA GLU A 26 -9.05 4.42 5.34
C GLU A 26 -9.40 5.60 4.42
N ALA A 27 -8.47 6.05 3.57
CA ALA A 27 -8.67 7.13 2.62
C ALA A 27 -9.73 6.79 1.56
N MET A 28 -9.69 5.57 0.99
CA MET A 28 -10.73 5.08 0.08
C MET A 28 -12.13 5.15 0.71
N ARG A 29 -12.27 4.67 1.96
CA ARG A 29 -13.55 4.70 2.70
C ARG A 29 -14.00 6.12 3.00
N PHE A 30 -13.06 7.00 3.35
CA PHE A 30 -13.32 8.42 3.57
C PHE A 30 -13.90 9.05 2.31
N TYR A 31 -13.27 8.88 1.15
CA TYR A 31 -13.75 9.46 -0.10
C TYR A 31 -15.07 8.83 -0.57
N LYS A 32 -15.29 7.52 -0.38
CA LYS A 32 -16.62 6.92 -0.63
C LYS A 32 -17.70 7.56 0.23
N THR A 33 -17.44 7.75 1.52
CA THR A 33 -18.38 8.42 2.43
C THR A 33 -18.62 9.88 2.04
N ALA A 34 -17.61 10.57 1.52
CA ALA A 34 -17.72 11.94 1.03
C ALA A 34 -18.57 12.01 -0.25
N ALA A 35 -18.37 11.09 -1.19
CA ALA A 35 -19.18 10.96 -2.40
C ALA A 35 -20.66 10.72 -2.06
N ASP A 36 -20.95 9.83 -1.11
CA ASP A 36 -22.32 9.51 -0.68
C ASP A 36 -23.05 10.72 -0.05
N LYS A 37 -22.30 11.68 0.50
CA LYS A 37 -22.82 12.89 1.13
C LYS A 37 -22.83 14.11 0.20
N ALA A 38 -22.21 14.01 -0.98
CA ALA A 38 -22.11 15.12 -1.91
C ALA A 38 -23.47 15.36 -2.59
N VAL A 39 -23.89 16.63 -2.61
CA VAL A 39 -25.12 17.07 -3.29
C VAL A 39 -24.82 17.52 -4.73
N ASP A 40 -23.64 18.09 -4.95
CA ASP A 40 -23.16 18.46 -6.29
C ASP A 40 -22.58 17.25 -7.01
N GLU A 41 -23.01 17.04 -8.26
CA GLU A 41 -22.64 15.88 -9.06
C GLU A 41 -21.14 15.89 -9.42
N ASN A 42 -20.52 17.06 -9.63
CA ASN A 42 -19.09 17.13 -9.91
C ASN A 42 -18.27 16.77 -8.66
N ALA A 43 -18.70 17.25 -7.48
CA ALA A 43 -18.08 16.88 -6.21
C ALA A 43 -18.19 15.37 -5.94
N LYS A 44 -19.35 14.77 -6.23
CA LYS A 44 -19.53 13.32 -6.11
C LYS A 44 -18.55 12.55 -7.01
N GLN A 45 -18.48 12.90 -8.30
CA GLN A 45 -17.57 12.26 -9.26
C GLN A 45 -16.10 12.41 -8.86
N LEU A 46 -15.71 13.59 -8.34
CA LEU A 46 -14.36 13.81 -7.83
C LEU A 46 -14.04 12.85 -6.67
N PHE A 47 -14.91 12.76 -5.68
CA PHE A 47 -14.69 11.85 -4.54
C PHE A 47 -14.72 10.37 -4.96
N GLU A 48 -15.55 9.98 -5.92
CA GLU A 48 -15.52 8.62 -6.47
C GLU A 48 -14.19 8.31 -7.17
N SER A 49 -13.66 9.25 -7.95
CA SER A 49 -12.34 9.13 -8.59
C SER A 49 -11.23 9.00 -7.55
N LEU A 50 -11.24 9.83 -6.51
CA LEU A 50 -10.26 9.77 -5.42
C LEU A 50 -10.32 8.43 -4.69
N ALA A 51 -11.52 7.91 -4.39
CA ALA A 51 -11.66 6.59 -3.78
C ALA A 51 -11.06 5.47 -4.66
N GLU A 52 -11.27 5.51 -5.98
CA GLU A 52 -10.68 4.52 -6.88
C GLU A 52 -9.15 4.66 -6.99
N GLN A 53 -8.62 5.88 -6.92
CA GLN A 53 -7.17 6.11 -6.85
C GLN A 53 -6.56 5.47 -5.59
N GLU A 54 -7.17 5.65 -4.42
CA GLU A 54 -6.66 5.05 -3.18
C GLU A 54 -6.74 3.52 -3.21
N LYS A 55 -7.76 2.96 -3.86
CA LYS A 55 -7.83 1.51 -4.13
C LYS A 55 -6.69 1.04 -5.04
N GLY A 56 -6.31 1.85 -6.03
CA GLY A 56 -5.12 1.60 -6.86
C GLY A 56 -3.82 1.64 -6.06
N HIS A 57 -3.66 2.64 -5.19
CA HIS A 57 -2.50 2.73 -4.29
C HIS A 57 -2.39 1.53 -3.35
N GLU A 58 -3.52 1.09 -2.78
CA GLU A 58 -3.61 -0.10 -1.93
C GLU A 58 -3.14 -1.37 -2.65
N ALA A 59 -3.60 -1.57 -3.88
CA ALA A 59 -3.22 -2.71 -4.70
C ALA A 59 -1.73 -2.70 -5.05
N GLU A 60 -1.18 -1.53 -5.38
CA GLU A 60 0.25 -1.38 -5.67
C GLU A 60 1.12 -1.65 -4.42
N LEU A 61 0.72 -1.17 -3.24
CA LEU A 61 1.40 -1.47 -1.99
C LEU A 61 1.39 -2.97 -1.68
N ARG A 62 0.30 -3.70 -1.97
CA ARG A 62 0.28 -5.17 -1.84
C ARG A 62 1.24 -5.84 -2.80
N ARG A 63 1.33 -5.37 -4.05
CA ARG A 63 2.29 -5.90 -5.04
C ARG A 63 3.73 -5.69 -4.56
N ILE A 64 4.05 -4.50 -4.06
CA ILE A 64 5.36 -4.17 -3.49
C ILE A 64 5.66 -5.06 -2.27
N LEU A 65 4.68 -5.26 -1.39
CA LEU A 65 4.84 -6.12 -0.21
C LEU A 65 5.24 -7.55 -0.58
N GLU A 66 4.57 -8.13 -1.58
CA GLU A 66 4.88 -9.50 -2.02
C GLU A 66 6.26 -9.60 -2.69
N ASP A 67 6.64 -8.60 -3.48
CA ASP A 67 7.99 -8.52 -4.05
C ASP A 67 9.07 -8.43 -2.96
N LEU A 68 8.90 -7.55 -1.97
CA LEU A 68 9.83 -7.42 -0.85
C LEU A 68 9.94 -8.71 -0.02
N LYS A 69 8.83 -9.40 0.23
CA LYS A 69 8.84 -10.71 0.91
C LYS A 69 9.57 -11.77 0.09
N SER A 70 9.39 -11.78 -1.22
CA SER A 70 10.10 -12.69 -2.14
C SER A 70 11.61 -12.44 -2.08
N GLN A 71 12.03 -11.18 -2.18
CA GLN A 71 13.43 -10.78 -2.06
C GLN A 71 14.03 -11.20 -0.70
N LEU A 72 13.31 -10.96 0.40
CA LEU A 72 13.73 -11.36 1.75
C LEU A 72 13.87 -12.89 1.87
N SER A 73 12.91 -13.64 1.34
CA SER A 73 12.92 -15.11 1.34
C SER A 73 14.11 -15.66 0.55
N ASN A 74 14.35 -15.13 -0.65
CA ASN A 74 15.47 -15.54 -1.50
C ASN A 74 16.82 -15.26 -0.83
N LEU A 75 16.96 -14.10 -0.18
CA LEU A 75 18.18 -13.72 0.53
C LEU A 75 18.44 -14.58 1.77
N LYS A 76 17.38 -15.00 2.49
CA LYS A 76 17.48 -15.94 3.62
C LYS A 76 17.81 -17.36 3.16
N LYS A 77 17.29 -17.80 2.00
CA LYS A 77 17.50 -19.14 1.41
C LYS A 77 18.87 -19.37 0.79
N SER A 78 19.62 -18.33 0.40
CA SER A 78 20.98 -18.50 -0.18
C SER A 78 22.04 -19.03 0.81
N ASN A 79 21.60 -19.66 1.91
CA ASN A 79 22.40 -20.32 2.96
C ASN A 79 22.15 -21.84 3.02
N SER A 80 21.53 -22.43 1.99
CA SER A 80 21.42 -23.89 1.79
C SER A 80 22.33 -24.33 0.66
#